data_AF-A0A7V9C3I9-F1
#
_entry.id   AF-A0A7V9C3I9-F1
#
_cell.length_a   1.000
_cell.length_b   1.000
_cell.length_c   1.000
_cell.angle_alpha   90.00
_cell.angle_beta   90.00
_cell.angle_gamma   90.00
#
_symmetry.space_group_name_H-M   'P 1'
#
loop_
_entity.id
_entity.type
_entity.pdbx_description
1 polymer ?
#
loop_
_entity_poly.entity_id
_entity_poly.type
_entity_poly.pdbx_seq_one_letter_code
_entity_poly.pdbx_strand_id
1 'polypeptide(L)'
;MSGSVSGLAGKPRISAPVDPKAETRPVGSGSDLSKNQRSQLEKRIKSIESEIPILEAEAAHLTAEMSRPAIASDYSKLAEVTQKHSETEKRIQLLYDEWSTAAAEQLK
;
A
#
# COMPACT_ATOMS: atom_id res chain seq x y z
N MET A 1 29.17 -51.49 -8.95
CA MET A 1 28.85 -52.63 -9.84
C MET A 1 27.60 -53.31 -9.30
N SER A 2 26.58 -53.36 -10.16
CA SER A 2 25.47 -54.30 -10.28
C SER A 2 24.80 -54.97 -9.08
N GLY A 3 23.47 -54.86 -9.09
CA GLY A 3 22.52 -55.86 -8.59
C GLY A 3 21.41 -55.21 -7.76
N SER A 4 20.11 -55.43 -7.97
CA SER A 4 19.38 -56.16 -8.99
C SER A 4 17.91 -55.74 -8.87
N VAL A 5 17.20 -55.76 -9.98
CA VAL A 5 15.78 -55.41 -10.16
C VAL A 5 14.84 -56.46 -9.54
N SER A 6 13.64 -56.04 -9.12
CA SER A 6 12.35 -56.61 -9.58
C SER A 6 11.21 -56.31 -8.60
N GLY A 7 10.03 -55.95 -9.12
CA GLY A 7 8.78 -56.17 -8.40
C GLY A 7 7.58 -55.33 -8.84
N LEU A 8 6.82 -55.85 -9.82
CA LEU A 8 5.35 -55.79 -9.96
C LEU A 8 4.70 -54.40 -10.18
N ALA A 9 4.30 -54.05 -11.40
CA ALA A 9 3.09 -54.49 -12.12
C ALA A 9 1.75 -54.16 -11.39
N GLY A 10 1.17 -53.01 -11.76
CA GLY A 10 -0.23 -52.66 -11.49
C GLY A 10 -0.77 -51.74 -12.60
N LYS A 11 -1.56 -52.30 -13.51
CA LYS A 11 -2.23 -51.62 -14.63
C LYS A 11 -3.47 -50.81 -14.17
N PRO A 12 -3.99 -49.88 -14.99
CA PRO A 12 -4.73 -48.69 -14.54
C PRO A 12 -6.23 -48.96 -14.37
N ARG A 13 -6.89 -48.13 -13.55
CA ARG A 13 -8.34 -47.94 -13.58
C ARG A 13 -8.66 -46.50 -14.00
N ILE A 14 -9.20 -46.38 -15.21
CA ILE A 14 -9.88 -45.21 -15.74
C ILE A 14 -11.37 -45.36 -15.42
N SER A 15 -12.00 -44.35 -14.84
CA SER A 15 -13.44 -44.01 -14.91
C SER A 15 -13.61 -42.65 -14.20
N ALA A 16 -13.46 -41.52 -14.90
CA ALA A 16 -14.52 -40.78 -15.63
C ALA A 16 -15.39 -39.91 -14.68
N PRO A 17 -16.08 -38.87 -15.19
CA PRO A 17 -15.87 -37.46 -14.85
C PRO A 17 -16.89 -36.93 -13.82
N VAL A 18 -16.48 -35.97 -13.00
CA VAL A 18 -17.40 -35.21 -12.13
C VAL A 18 -17.27 -33.72 -12.41
N ASP A 19 -18.10 -33.24 -13.32
CA ASP A 19 -18.47 -31.84 -13.45
C ASP A 19 -19.99 -31.81 -13.69
N PRO A 20 -20.75 -30.73 -13.39
CA PRO A 20 -20.37 -29.47 -12.73
C PRO A 20 -21.49 -28.94 -11.79
N LYS A 21 -21.29 -28.82 -10.47
CA LYS A 21 -22.18 -27.95 -9.66
C LYS A 21 -21.64 -27.62 -8.27
N ALA A 22 -20.52 -26.91 -8.22
CA ALA A 22 -20.27 -26.05 -7.07
C ALA A 22 -20.92 -24.71 -7.39
N GLU A 23 -22.13 -24.51 -6.88
CA GLU A 23 -22.75 -23.19 -6.71
C GLU A 23 -21.72 -22.29 -6.01
N THR A 24 -20.99 -21.50 -6.78
CA THR A 24 -20.27 -20.34 -6.26
C THR A 24 -21.34 -19.40 -5.75
N ARG A 25 -21.58 -19.48 -4.43
CA ARG A 25 -22.33 -18.49 -3.67
C ARG A 25 -21.89 -17.11 -4.14
N PRO A 26 -22.82 -16.16 -4.38
CA PRO A 26 -22.41 -14.80 -4.67
C PRO A 26 -21.59 -14.33 -3.46
N VAL A 27 -20.28 -14.23 -3.66
CA VAL A 27 -19.39 -13.46 -2.80
C VAL A 27 -20.00 -12.07 -2.78
N GLY A 28 -20.56 -11.70 -1.64
CA GLY A 28 -21.20 -10.40 -1.44
C GLY A 28 -20.24 -9.30 -1.85
N SER A 29 -20.43 -8.81 -3.08
CA SER A 29 -19.79 -7.60 -3.58
C SER A 29 -20.58 -6.45 -2.99
N GLY A 30 -20.22 -6.09 -1.78
CA GLY A 30 -20.86 -5.06 -0.99
C GLY A 30 -20.15 -4.99 0.35
N SER A 31 -18.97 -4.38 0.36
CA SER A 31 -18.28 -4.05 1.61
C SER A 31 -19.03 -2.91 2.28
N ASP A 32 -20.20 -3.22 2.83
CA ASP A 32 -21.02 -2.25 3.54
C ASP A 32 -20.34 -2.00 4.89
N LEU A 33 -19.51 -0.94 4.93
CA LEU A 33 -18.77 -0.59 6.13
C LEU A 33 -19.74 -0.37 7.29
N SER A 34 -19.42 -0.95 8.45
CA SER A 34 -20.12 -0.66 9.70
C SER A 34 -20.06 0.83 10.02
N LYS A 35 -21.07 1.36 10.73
CA LYS A 35 -21.10 2.76 11.20
C LYS A 35 -19.79 3.18 11.89
N ASN A 36 -19.19 2.29 12.67
CA ASN A 36 -17.91 2.57 13.33
C ASN A 36 -16.76 2.69 12.31
N GLN A 37 -16.70 1.79 11.32
CA GLN A 37 -15.69 1.82 10.27
C GLN A 37 -15.81 3.08 9.42
N ARG A 38 -17.04 3.46 9.01
CA ARG A 38 -17.31 4.71 8.30
C ARG A 38 -16.84 5.93 9.11
N SER A 39 -17.15 5.99 10.41
CA SER A 39 -16.72 7.09 11.27
C SER A 39 -15.20 7.17 11.43
N GLN A 40 -14.50 6.03 11.54
CA GLN A 40 -13.03 6.04 11.61
C GLN A 40 -12.40 6.47 10.28
N LEU A 41 -12.98 6.02 9.15
CA LEU A 41 -12.55 6.41 7.81
C LEU A 41 -12.69 7.94 7.61
N GLU A 42 -13.84 8.52 7.95
CA GLU A 42 -14.07 9.96 7.89
C GLU A 42 -13.10 10.76 8.75
N LYS A 43 -12.81 10.29 9.97
CA LYS A 43 -11.82 10.92 10.85
C LYS A 43 -10.42 10.86 10.24
N ARG A 44 -10.06 9.73 9.64
CA ARG A 44 -8.74 9.56 9.02
C ARG A 44 -8.61 10.46 7.79
N ILE A 45 -9.61 10.50 6.92
CA ILE A 45 -9.65 11.40 5.75
C ILE A 45 -9.46 12.86 6.19
N LYS A 46 -10.25 13.34 7.17
CA LYS A 46 -10.11 14.71 7.69
C LYS A 46 -8.73 14.99 8.29
N SER A 47 -8.16 14.02 9.00
CA SER A 47 -6.81 14.14 9.54
C SER A 47 -5.78 14.26 8.41
N ILE A 48 -5.87 13.43 7.36
CA ILE A 48 -4.96 13.48 6.23
C ILE A 48 -5.08 14.82 5.48
N GLU A 49 -6.32 15.28 5.23
CA GLU A 49 -6.59 16.56 4.59
C GLU A 49 -6.01 17.76 5.36
N SER A 50 -5.88 17.64 6.68
CA SER A 50 -5.20 18.63 7.51
C SER A 50 -3.67 18.48 7.56
N GLU A 51 -3.16 17.25 7.45
CA GLU A 51 -1.72 16.93 7.56
C GLU A 51 -0.96 17.30 6.28
N ILE A 52 -1.53 17.00 5.11
CA ILE A 52 -0.92 17.27 3.80
C ILE A 52 -0.49 18.74 3.63
N PRO A 53 -1.36 19.77 3.80
CA PRO A 53 -0.95 21.15 3.57
C PRO A 53 0.12 21.65 4.54
N ILE A 54 0.18 21.08 5.75
CA ILE A 54 1.23 21.40 6.74
C ILE A 54 2.58 20.88 6.23
N LEU A 55 2.62 19.63 5.79
CA LEU A 55 3.84 19.02 5.26
C LEU A 55 4.28 19.66 3.94
N GLU A 56 3.34 20.05 3.09
CA GLU A 56 3.64 20.79 1.85
C GLU A 56 4.29 22.14 2.15
N ALA A 57 3.79 22.87 3.16
CA ALA A 57 4.41 24.10 3.62
C ALA A 57 5.82 23.87 4.18
N GLU A 58 6.02 22.77 4.93
CA GLU A 58 7.35 22.37 5.43
C GLU A 58 8.32 22.03 4.29
N ALA A 59 7.88 21.25 3.29
CA ALA A 59 8.69 20.93 2.12
C ALA A 59 9.09 22.20 1.34
N ALA A 60 8.15 23.13 1.16
CA ALA A 60 8.44 24.42 0.54
C ALA A 60 9.45 25.25 1.36
N HIS A 61 9.33 25.24 2.68
CA HIS A 61 10.29 25.90 3.57
C HIS A 61 11.68 25.27 3.46
N LEU A 62 11.80 23.95 3.53
CA LEU A 62 13.07 23.23 3.39
C LEU A 62 13.70 23.48 2.02
N THR A 63 12.90 23.54 0.95
CA THR A 63 13.38 23.95 -0.39
C THR A 63 13.96 25.36 -0.38
N ALA A 64 13.27 26.31 0.24
CA ALA A 64 13.79 27.67 0.40
C ALA A 64 15.09 27.68 1.22
N GLU A 65 15.18 26.89 2.30
CA GLU A 65 16.40 26.78 3.10
C GLU A 65 17.60 26.24 2.33
N MET A 66 17.41 25.21 1.51
CA MET A 66 18.48 24.66 0.67
C MET A 66 19.05 25.70 -0.30
N SER A 67 18.25 26.67 -0.74
CA SER A 67 18.69 27.75 -1.63
C SER A 67 19.49 28.85 -0.92
N ARG A 68 19.50 28.88 0.43
CA ARG A 68 20.21 29.92 1.19
C ARG A 68 21.72 29.68 1.10
N PRO A 69 22.55 30.70 0.75
CA PRO A 69 24.00 30.53 0.63
C PRO A 69 24.67 29.93 1.87
N ALA A 70 24.21 30.30 3.06
CA ALA A 70 24.74 29.79 4.34
C ALA A 70 24.49 28.29 4.57
N ILE A 71 23.44 27.72 3.95
CA ILE A 71 23.15 26.29 3.99
C ILE A 71 23.86 25.59 2.83
N ALA A 72 23.77 26.14 1.62
CA ALA A 72 24.37 25.57 0.43
C ALA A 72 25.90 25.44 0.50
N SER A 73 26.59 26.34 1.22
CA SER A 73 28.04 26.27 1.44
C SER A 73 28.47 25.26 2.51
N ASP A 74 27.53 24.76 3.32
CA ASP A 74 27.79 23.81 4.40
C ASP A 74 27.21 22.45 4.01
N TYR A 75 28.06 21.58 3.46
CA TYR A 75 27.64 20.28 2.93
C TYR A 75 26.93 19.39 3.95
N SER A 76 27.31 19.46 5.23
CA SER A 76 26.66 18.69 6.29
C SER A 76 25.23 19.19 6.52
N LYS A 77 25.04 20.51 6.65
CA LYS A 77 23.70 21.08 6.81
C LYS A 77 22.84 20.88 5.56
N LEU A 78 23.42 21.05 4.38
CA LEU A 78 22.72 20.82 3.12
C LEU A 78 22.21 19.37 3.06
N ALA A 79 23.06 18.38 3.37
CA ALA A 79 22.66 16.98 3.38
C ALA A 79 21.52 16.70 4.37
N GLU A 80 21.56 17.28 5.57
CA GLU A 80 20.49 17.14 6.57
C GLU A 80 19.16 17.74 6.07
N VAL A 81 19.18 18.95 5.51
CA VAL A 81 17.98 19.63 5.00
C VAL A 81 17.42 18.87 3.78
N THR A 82 18.28 18.41 2.87
CA THR A 82 17.87 17.58 1.73
C THR A 82 17.27 16.25 2.16
N GLN A 83 17.83 15.60 3.17
CA GLN A 83 17.27 14.36 3.71
C GLN A 83 15.87 14.59 4.27
N LYS A 84 15.71 15.60 5.13
CA LYS A 84 14.40 15.98 5.69
C LYS A 84 13.39 16.29 4.59
N HIS A 85 13.80 17.06 3.59
CA HIS A 85 12.94 17.37 2.44
C HIS A 85 12.45 16.09 1.74
N SER A 86 13.36 15.16 1.44
CA SER A 86 13.00 13.89 0.80
C SER A 86 12.07 13.03 1.66
N GLU A 87 12.27 13.01 2.98
CA GLU A 87 11.39 12.31 3.92
C GLU A 87 10.00 12.94 3.96
N THR A 88 9.91 14.27 4.00
CA THR A 88 8.65 15.02 3.95
C THR A 88 7.90 14.78 2.63
N GLU A 89 8.57 14.83 1.48
CA GLU A 89 7.96 14.52 0.17
C GLU A 89 7.41 13.10 0.11
N LYS A 90 8.18 12.11 0.59
CA LYS A 90 7.71 10.72 0.67
C LYS A 90 6.48 10.60 1.56
N ARG A 91 6.46 11.30 2.70
CA ARG A 91 5.32 11.28 3.61
C ARG A 91 4.08 11.90 2.96
N ILE A 92 4.22 13.03 2.26
CA ILE A 92 3.15 13.66 1.50
C ILE A 92 2.58 12.68 0.48
N GLN A 93 3.44 12.02 -0.31
CA GLN A 93 2.99 11.04 -1.30
C GLN A 93 2.19 9.89 -0.66
N LEU A 94 2.71 9.31 0.43
CA LEU A 94 2.02 8.24 1.15
C LEU A 94 0.65 8.68 1.70
N LEU A 95 0.54 9.93 2.15
CA LEU A 95 -0.73 10.49 2.62
C LEU A 95 -1.72 10.70 1.48
N TYR A 96 -1.28 11.16 0.32
CA TYR A 96 -2.13 11.26 -0.87
C TYR A 96 -2.63 9.88 -1.33
N ASP A 97 -1.76 8.87 -1.33
CA ASP A 97 -2.14 7.49 -1.67
C ASP A 97 -3.16 6.92 -0.66
N GLU A 98 -2.93 7.15 0.63
CA GLU A 98 -3.84 6.75 1.71
C GLU A 98 -5.20 7.46 1.59
N TRP A 99 -5.20 8.78 1.37
CA TRP A 99 -6.42 9.56 1.17
C TRP A 99 -7.20 9.06 -0.05
N SER A 100 -6.52 8.82 -1.17
CA SER A 100 -7.16 8.30 -2.38
C SER A 100 -7.83 6.96 -2.13
N THR A 101 -7.16 6.06 -1.40
CA THR A 101 -7.71 4.76 -1.03
C THR A 101 -8.92 4.91 -0.09
N ALA A 102 -8.79 5.74 0.94
CA ALA A 102 -9.84 5.97 1.92
C ALA A 102 -11.09 6.64 1.31
N ALA A 103 -10.90 7.62 0.43
CA ALA A 103 -11.97 8.30 -0.29
C ALA A 103 -12.71 7.33 -1.23
N ALA A 104 -11.99 6.44 -1.91
CA ALA A 104 -12.59 5.41 -2.75
C ALA A 104 -13.41 4.38 -1.93
N GLU A 105 -12.97 4.04 -0.71
CA GLU A 105 -13.73 3.19 0.21
C GLU A 105 -14.99 3.88 0.75
N GLN A 106 -14.97 5.20 0.95
CA GLN A 106 -16.11 5.96 1.44
C GLN A 106 -17.29 5.96 0.45
N LEU A 107 -17.01 5.87 -0.85
CA LEU A 107 -18.00 5.89 -1.94
C LEU A 107 -18.62 4.51 -2.25
N LYS A 108 -18.16 3.45 -1.58
CA LYS A 108 -18.70 2.08 -1.70
C LYS A 108 -19.85 1.84 -0.72
#